data_AF-N9SA84-F1
#
_entry.id   AF-N9SA84-F1
#
_cell.length_a   1.000
_cell.length_b   1.000
_cell.length_c   1.000
_cell.angle_alpha   90.00
_cell.angle_beta   90.00
_cell.angle_gamma   90.00
#
_symmetry.space_group_name_H-M   'P 1'
#
loop_
_entity.id
_entity.type
_entity.pdbx_description
1 polymer ?
#
loop_
_entity_poly.entity_id
_entity_poly.type
_entity_poly.pdbx_seq_one_letter_code
_entity_poly.pdbx_strand_id
1 'polypeptide(L)'
;MNANIQIQNTINNPPLQHYLPNLNQPNQQVEVGTRTKRERPNTQPRKTKSPTAKRLANTKQLNYQQWLEIRKQGIGSSDAATACGLNPYMSMLELWMIKTGRMQQNIEDESAGYAPLYWGKQLEPLVAEYYSMHTNHKVRRVNAVLQHPDDDKHFMLANLDYAVVGSGEVQILECKTVGEYGSKLWRDGVPLYVLCQVQHQLAVTGKQAAHICALICGHESKIYKVTRNETVIQHIINAERHFWQCVESDIPPSVDASDSAAKALQQLYPEQIPLLVEDLSQNEQANYLFNQLLEERHKVEQHQQYFDELKHQLQMLMKEAERAVFIGGSVTWKKSQDSISLDSKSLLKQHPEYLQQFPQTKAGTRRFQIYPNGG
;
A
#
# COMPACT_ATOMS: atom_id res chain seq x y z
N MET A 1 -9.23 21.04 -3.11
CA MET A 1 -8.93 19.98 -4.11
C MET A 1 -7.99 18.99 -3.45
N ASN A 2 -8.36 17.71 -3.35
CA ASN A 2 -7.58 16.70 -2.62
C ASN A 2 -6.17 16.53 -3.23
N ALA A 3 -5.12 16.70 -2.42
CA ALA A 3 -3.73 16.47 -2.82
C ALA A 3 -3.52 15.08 -3.45
N ASN A 4 -4.29 14.09 -2.98
CA ASN A 4 -4.29 12.71 -3.46
C ASN A 4 -4.63 12.62 -4.96
N ILE A 5 -5.59 13.43 -5.42
CA ILE A 5 -6.01 13.48 -6.83
C ILE A 5 -4.89 14.05 -7.71
N GLN A 6 -4.17 15.05 -7.22
CA GLN A 6 -3.04 15.65 -7.94
C GLN A 6 -1.87 14.67 -8.05
N ILE A 7 -1.53 13.95 -6.98
CA ILE A 7 -0.50 12.89 -7.01
C ILE A 7 -0.91 11.82 -8.02
N GLN A 8 -2.13 11.29 -7.90
CA GLN A 8 -2.66 10.25 -8.77
C GLN A 8 -2.64 10.65 -10.26
N ASN A 9 -3.03 11.88 -10.57
CA ASN A 9 -3.07 12.37 -11.95
C ASN A 9 -1.69 12.62 -12.56
N THR A 10 -0.65 12.85 -11.74
CA THR A 10 0.68 13.29 -12.22
C THR A 10 1.72 12.16 -12.23
N ILE A 11 1.67 11.25 -11.27
CA ILE A 11 2.72 10.25 -11.05
C ILE A 11 2.79 9.15 -12.13
N ASN A 12 1.70 8.95 -12.87
CA ASN A 12 1.61 8.01 -13.98
C ASN A 12 1.60 8.68 -15.36
N ASN A 13 1.82 10.00 -15.44
CA ASN A 13 1.76 10.76 -16.69
C ASN A 13 3.10 11.45 -17.01
N PRO A 14 3.78 11.08 -18.11
CA PRO A 14 3.45 9.99 -19.04
C PRO A 14 3.64 8.59 -18.40
N PRO A 15 3.00 7.53 -18.95
CA PRO A 15 3.15 6.17 -18.45
C PRO A 15 4.61 5.74 -18.48
N LEU A 16 5.02 5.01 -17.44
CA LEU A 16 6.39 4.51 -17.36
C LEU A 16 6.70 3.58 -18.52
N GLN A 17 7.88 3.77 -19.10
CA GLN A 17 8.37 2.89 -20.14
C GLN A 17 9.01 1.65 -19.51
N HIS A 18 8.74 0.50 -20.11
CA HIS A 18 9.50 -0.71 -19.86
C HIS A 18 10.98 -0.46 -20.15
N TYR A 19 11.84 -0.86 -19.23
CA TYR A 19 13.27 -0.85 -19.50
C TYR A 19 13.57 -1.96 -20.50
N LEU A 20 13.93 -1.57 -21.73
CA LEU A 20 14.45 -2.49 -22.72
C LEU A 20 15.99 -2.52 -22.57
N PRO A 21 16.60 -3.67 -22.26
CA PRO A 21 18.04 -3.77 -22.23
C PRO A 21 18.60 -3.48 -23.62
N ASN A 22 19.66 -2.68 -23.68
CA ASN A 22 20.35 -2.40 -24.93
C ASN A 22 21.19 -3.63 -25.31
N LEU A 23 20.57 -4.56 -26.04
CA LEU A 23 21.19 -5.83 -26.47
C LEU A 23 22.35 -5.65 -27.47
N ASN A 24 22.64 -4.43 -27.92
CA ASN A 24 23.60 -4.11 -28.97
C ASN A 24 24.93 -3.51 -28.50
N GLN A 25 25.32 -3.65 -27.23
CA GLN A 25 26.72 -3.39 -26.87
C GLN A 25 27.54 -4.67 -27.10
N PRO A 26 28.45 -4.70 -28.10
CA PRO A 26 29.35 -5.84 -28.25
C PRO A 26 30.18 -5.96 -26.97
N ASN A 27 30.27 -7.19 -26.46
CA ASN A 27 31.18 -7.57 -25.37
C ASN A 27 32.54 -6.90 -25.58
N GLN A 28 32.84 -5.85 -24.82
CA GLN A 28 34.22 -5.42 -24.67
C GLN A 28 34.91 -6.53 -23.88
N GLN A 29 35.61 -7.40 -24.61
CA GLN A 29 36.64 -8.25 -24.04
C GLN A 29 37.60 -7.34 -23.29
N VAL A 30 37.58 -7.43 -21.96
CA VAL A 30 38.57 -6.78 -21.10
C VAL A 30 39.86 -7.57 -21.24
N GLU A 31 40.68 -7.22 -22.22
CA GLU A 31 42.08 -7.64 -22.24
C GLU A 31 42.79 -7.02 -21.03
N VAL A 32 43.46 -7.88 -20.27
CA VAL A 32 44.26 -7.52 -19.10
C VAL A 32 45.55 -6.88 -19.60
N GLY A 33 45.52 -5.56 -19.81
CA GLY A 33 46.68 -4.74 -20.19
C GLY A 33 47.29 -4.00 -19.00
N THR A 34 48.62 -4.04 -18.93
CA THR A 34 49.47 -3.48 -17.87
C THR A 34 49.34 -1.96 -17.70
N ARG A 35 49.41 -1.53 -16.44
CA ARG A 35 49.34 -0.16 -15.93
C ARG A 35 50.34 0.77 -16.65
N THR A 36 49.84 1.78 -17.37
CA THR A 36 50.62 2.97 -17.72
C THR A 36 49.93 4.23 -17.21
N LYS A 37 50.69 5.06 -16.50
CA LYS A 37 50.28 6.36 -15.91
C LYS A 37 49.88 7.32 -17.04
N ARG A 38 48.64 7.82 -17.02
CA ARG A 38 48.23 9.03 -17.74
C ARG A 38 47.97 10.16 -16.75
N GLU A 39 48.74 11.23 -16.90
CA GLU A 39 48.52 12.51 -16.21
C GLU A 39 47.18 13.13 -16.66
N ARG A 40 46.47 13.75 -15.72
CA ARG A 40 45.23 14.50 -15.97
C ARG A 40 45.50 16.00 -15.83
N PRO A 41 45.08 16.86 -16.76
CA PRO A 41 44.95 18.27 -16.48
C PRO A 41 43.72 18.50 -15.60
N ASN A 42 43.96 19.19 -14.48
CA ASN A 42 42.99 19.98 -13.70
C ASN A 42 42.43 21.06 -14.66
N THR A 43 41.15 21.44 -14.72
CA THR A 43 40.25 21.94 -13.68
C THR A 43 38.84 22.04 -14.30
N GLN A 44 37.81 21.47 -13.64
CA GLN A 44 36.42 21.89 -13.85
C GLN A 44 35.84 22.37 -12.53
N PRO A 45 34.99 23.42 -12.54
CA PRO A 45 34.46 24.03 -11.33
C PRO A 45 33.64 23.02 -10.53
N ARG A 46 33.86 23.02 -9.20
CA ARG A 46 33.15 22.19 -8.21
C ARG A 46 31.65 22.45 -8.34
N LYS A 47 30.90 21.50 -8.92
CA LYS A 47 29.44 21.44 -8.77
C LYS A 47 29.14 21.43 -7.27
N THR A 48 28.31 22.37 -6.81
CA THR A 48 27.74 22.39 -5.46
C THR A 48 27.19 20.99 -5.15
N LYS A 49 27.76 20.30 -4.16
CA LYS A 49 27.34 18.94 -3.79
C LYS A 49 25.88 19.04 -3.33
N SER A 50 24.98 18.35 -4.03
CA SER A 50 23.61 18.14 -3.57
C SER A 50 23.66 17.58 -2.14
N PRO A 51 22.82 18.06 -1.21
CA PRO A 51 22.80 17.54 0.15
C PRO A 51 22.49 16.03 0.10
N THR A 52 23.35 15.23 0.71
CA THR A 52 23.21 13.78 0.76
C THR A 52 22.38 13.37 1.98
N ALA A 53 21.48 12.40 1.81
CA ALA A 53 20.69 11.86 2.92
C ALA A 53 21.52 11.52 4.15
N LYS A 54 20.98 11.86 5.33
CA LYS A 54 21.55 11.50 6.64
C LYS A 54 21.39 9.99 6.84
N ARG A 55 22.41 9.31 7.34
CA ARG A 55 22.30 7.90 7.78
C ARG A 55 21.83 7.89 9.22
N LEU A 56 20.52 7.73 9.44
CA LEU A 56 19.90 7.75 10.76
C LEU A 56 20.30 6.53 11.59
N ALA A 57 20.28 5.33 10.98
CA ALA A 57 20.65 4.09 11.67
C ALA A 57 21.26 3.07 10.71
N ASN A 58 22.14 2.20 11.22
CA ASN A 58 22.66 1.04 10.50
C ASN A 58 21.75 -0.17 10.77
N THR A 59 21.33 -0.89 9.73
CA THR A 59 20.36 -1.99 9.87
C THR A 59 20.98 -3.37 10.07
N LYS A 60 22.31 -3.53 9.97
CA LYS A 60 22.96 -4.86 10.04
C LYS A 60 22.79 -5.57 11.39
N GLN A 61 22.64 -4.81 12.47
CA GLN A 61 22.61 -5.33 13.85
C GLN A 61 21.32 -4.94 14.58
N LEU A 62 20.32 -4.39 13.87
CA LEU A 62 19.04 -4.06 14.48
C LEU A 62 18.22 -5.33 14.65
N ASN A 63 17.73 -5.55 15.87
CA ASN A 63 16.64 -6.49 16.05
C ASN A 63 15.32 -5.87 15.55
N TYR A 64 14.29 -6.71 15.44
CA TYR A 64 12.99 -6.30 14.91
C TYR A 64 12.36 -5.14 15.70
N GLN A 65 12.42 -5.18 17.03
CA GLN A 65 11.86 -4.12 17.88
C GLN A 65 12.59 -2.79 17.68
N GLN A 66 13.92 -2.79 17.65
CA GLN A 66 14.71 -1.58 17.38
C GLN A 66 14.42 -1.00 16.00
N TRP A 67 14.23 -1.87 15.00
CA TRP A 67 13.85 -1.47 13.66
C TRP A 67 12.46 -0.81 13.64
N LEU A 68 11.48 -1.37 14.35
CA LEU A 68 10.16 -0.77 14.49
C LEU A 68 10.22 0.59 15.18
N GLU A 69 10.98 0.73 16.27
CA GLU A 69 11.11 2.00 16.99
C GLU A 69 11.75 3.09 16.12
N ILE A 70 12.77 2.76 15.32
CA ILE A 70 13.33 3.72 14.36
C ILE A 70 12.27 4.12 13.31
N ARG A 71 11.49 3.16 12.82
CA ARG A 71 10.43 3.44 11.84
C ARG A 71 9.27 4.25 12.41
N LYS A 72 9.06 4.27 13.72
CA LYS A 72 8.07 5.15 14.35
C LYS A 72 8.49 6.62 14.35
N GLN A 73 9.79 6.92 14.18
CA GLN A 73 10.31 8.29 14.17
C GLN A 73 10.04 9.07 12.87
N GLY A 74 9.39 8.45 11.89
CA GLY A 74 9.08 9.09 10.62
C GLY A 74 8.22 8.23 9.71
N ILE A 75 7.99 8.70 8.50
CA ILE A 75 7.28 8.03 7.41
C ILE A 75 8.33 7.28 6.59
N GLY A 76 8.25 5.95 6.58
CA GLY A 76 9.08 5.12 5.73
C GLY A 76 8.64 5.18 4.27
N SER A 77 9.53 4.85 3.34
CA SER A 77 9.18 4.81 1.91
C SER A 77 7.99 3.89 1.59
N SER A 78 7.81 2.78 2.30
CA SER A 78 6.63 1.90 2.17
C SER A 78 5.34 2.51 2.73
N ASP A 79 5.47 3.45 3.66
CA ASP A 79 4.36 4.13 4.33
C ASP A 79 3.89 5.35 3.52
N ALA A 80 4.74 5.87 2.62
CA ALA A 80 4.52 7.06 1.81
C ALA A 80 3.16 7.06 1.10
N ALA A 81 2.81 5.96 0.43
CA ALA A 81 1.53 5.83 -0.25
C ALA A 81 0.35 5.88 0.73
N THR A 82 0.49 5.27 1.91
CA THR A 82 -0.54 5.31 2.95
C THR A 82 -0.69 6.70 3.54
N ALA A 83 0.42 7.38 3.85
CA ALA A 83 0.43 8.76 4.33
C ALA A 83 -0.18 9.75 3.31
N CYS A 84 -0.12 9.41 2.02
CA CYS A 84 -0.79 10.13 0.94
C CYS A 84 -2.23 9.68 0.69
N GLY A 85 -2.78 8.69 1.41
CA GLY A 85 -4.12 8.14 1.17
C GLY A 85 -4.29 7.44 -0.19
N LEU A 86 -3.22 6.85 -0.73
CA LEU A 86 -3.17 6.18 -2.03
C LEU A 86 -2.85 4.68 -1.94
N ASN A 87 -2.76 4.14 -0.74
CA ASN A 87 -2.48 2.72 -0.53
C ASN A 87 -3.80 1.92 -0.56
N PRO A 88 -3.94 0.90 -1.42
CA PRO A 88 -5.17 0.10 -1.50
C PRO A 88 -5.37 -0.86 -0.30
N TYR A 89 -4.35 -1.05 0.54
CA TYR A 89 -4.37 -2.05 1.62
C TYR A 89 -4.45 -1.43 3.02
N MET A 90 -3.97 -0.20 3.20
CA MET A 90 -3.85 0.44 4.50
C MET A 90 -4.30 1.90 4.42
N SER A 91 -5.18 2.30 5.33
CA SER A 91 -5.69 3.66 5.48
C SER A 91 -4.71 4.56 6.24
N MET A 92 -4.86 5.88 6.08
CA MET A 92 -4.14 6.87 6.89
C MET A 92 -4.42 6.68 8.38
N LEU A 93 -5.66 6.34 8.77
CA LEU A 93 -6.03 6.13 10.16
C LEU A 93 -5.25 4.96 10.78
N GLU A 94 -5.17 3.82 10.08
CA GLU A 94 -4.40 2.66 10.55
C GLU A 94 -2.92 3.02 10.72
N LEU A 95 -2.32 3.70 9.75
CA LEU A 95 -0.92 4.14 9.86
C LEU A 95 -0.72 5.12 11.02
N TRP A 96 -1.64 6.05 11.25
CA TRP A 96 -1.58 6.96 12.39
C TRP A 96 -1.64 6.21 13.73
N MET A 97 -2.51 5.20 13.86
CA MET A 97 -2.56 4.34 15.05
C MET A 97 -1.25 3.57 15.25
N ILE A 98 -0.59 3.12 14.17
CA ILE A 98 0.72 2.47 14.24
C ILE A 98 1.80 3.44 14.70
N LYS A 99 1.86 4.64 14.11
CA LYS A 99 2.88 5.66 14.42
C LYS A 99 2.74 6.21 15.83
N THR A 100 1.52 6.29 16.36
CA THR A 100 1.24 6.72 17.73
C THR A 100 1.26 5.58 18.75
N GLY A 101 1.54 4.35 18.33
CA GLY A 101 1.66 3.19 19.23
C GLY A 101 0.35 2.60 19.76
N ARG A 102 -0.80 3.04 19.24
CA ARG A 102 -2.14 2.50 19.56
C ARG A 102 -2.42 1.16 18.90
N MET A 103 -1.73 0.89 17.79
CA MET A 103 -1.81 -0.37 17.07
C MET A 103 -0.39 -0.91 16.83
N GLN A 104 -0.20 -2.21 17.07
CA GLN A 104 1.02 -2.86 16.59
C GLN A 104 0.84 -3.22 15.13
N GLN A 105 1.88 -2.98 14.32
CA GLN A 105 1.90 -3.48 12.96
C GLN A 105 1.99 -5.00 13.02
N ASN A 106 0.86 -5.66 12.85
CA ASN A 106 0.77 -7.12 12.76
C ASN A 106 1.40 -7.55 11.43
N ILE A 107 2.72 -7.74 11.43
CA ILE A 107 3.36 -8.61 10.45
C ILE A 107 2.91 -10.01 10.86
N GLU A 108 1.87 -10.53 10.22
CA GLU A 108 1.37 -11.89 10.46
C GLU A 108 2.56 -12.86 10.55
N ASP A 109 2.52 -13.67 11.60
CA ASP A 109 3.50 -14.66 12.00
C ASP A 109 4.28 -15.24 10.81
N GLU A 110 5.59 -14.93 10.72
CA GLU A 110 6.51 -15.39 9.67
C GLU A 110 6.55 -16.94 9.53
N SER A 111 5.90 -17.66 10.46
CA SER A 111 5.84 -19.12 10.54
C SER A 111 4.66 -19.79 9.81
N ALA A 112 3.62 -19.05 9.42
CA ALA A 112 2.50 -19.62 8.64
C ALA A 112 2.78 -19.47 7.14
N GLY A 113 2.65 -20.55 6.35
CA GLY A 113 3.06 -20.67 4.94
C GLY A 113 2.48 -19.68 3.91
N TYR A 114 1.78 -18.63 4.34
CA TYR A 114 1.28 -17.53 3.53
C TYR A 114 1.78 -16.19 4.08
N ALA A 115 3.10 -15.96 4.03
CA ALA A 115 3.71 -14.71 4.49
C ALA A 115 4.34 -13.95 3.29
N PRO A 116 3.59 -13.04 2.62
CA PRO A 116 4.11 -12.25 1.50
C PRO A 116 5.40 -11.48 1.83
N LEU A 117 5.51 -10.98 3.08
CA LEU A 117 6.71 -10.28 3.55
C LEU A 117 7.91 -11.23 3.72
N TYR A 118 7.68 -12.44 4.25
CA TYR A 118 8.72 -13.48 4.34
C TYR A 118 9.26 -13.81 2.95
N TRP A 119 8.38 -14.18 2.01
CA TRP A 119 8.79 -14.54 0.66
C TRP A 119 9.40 -13.37 -0.10
N GLY A 120 8.90 -12.15 0.09
CA GLY A 120 9.51 -10.94 -0.45
C GLY A 120 10.97 -10.80 -0.02
N LYS A 121 11.26 -10.95 1.27
CA LYS A 121 12.62 -10.88 1.83
C LYS A 121 13.52 -12.02 1.35
N GLN A 122 13.00 -13.24 1.24
CA GLN A 122 13.77 -14.40 0.77
C GLN A 122 14.09 -14.31 -0.72
N LEU A 123 13.16 -13.78 -1.53
CA LEU A 123 13.31 -13.71 -2.98
C LEU A 123 14.02 -12.43 -3.45
N GLU A 124 14.08 -11.37 -2.62
CA GLU A 124 14.75 -10.11 -2.94
C GLU A 124 16.18 -10.30 -3.51
N PRO A 125 17.08 -11.14 -2.94
CA PRO A 125 18.41 -11.35 -3.51
C PRO A 125 18.39 -11.93 -4.93
N LEU A 126 17.47 -12.86 -5.22
CA LEU A 126 17.32 -13.47 -6.54
C LEU A 126 16.78 -12.47 -7.57
N VAL A 127 15.85 -11.61 -7.16
CA VAL A 127 15.36 -10.51 -8.01
C VAL A 127 16.49 -9.53 -8.34
N ALA A 128 17.34 -9.20 -7.36
CA ALA A 128 18.50 -8.33 -7.56
C ALA A 128 19.59 -8.95 -8.43
N GLU A 129 19.79 -10.27 -8.33
CA GLU A 129 20.68 -11.03 -9.21
C GLU A 129 20.17 -11.03 -10.66
N TYR A 130 18.89 -11.35 -10.87
CA TYR A 130 18.22 -11.27 -12.16
C TYR A 130 18.40 -9.88 -12.78
N TYR A 131 18.12 -8.82 -12.00
CA TYR A 131 18.30 -7.44 -12.43
C TYR A 131 19.74 -7.16 -12.90
N SER A 132 20.73 -7.61 -12.14
CA SER A 132 22.15 -7.38 -12.45
C SER A 132 22.56 -8.10 -13.74
N MET A 133 22.09 -9.33 -13.93
CA MET A 133 22.33 -10.13 -15.14
C MET A 133 21.74 -9.49 -16.40
N HIS A 134 20.53 -8.92 -16.30
CA HIS A 134 19.81 -8.39 -17.47
C HIS A 134 20.16 -6.94 -17.81
N THR A 135 20.68 -6.17 -16.84
CA THR A 135 21.00 -4.75 -17.04
C THR A 135 22.50 -4.45 -17.02
N ASN A 136 23.35 -5.44 -16.69
CA ASN A 136 24.79 -5.28 -16.43
C ASN A 136 25.13 -4.26 -15.33
N HIS A 137 24.14 -3.82 -14.55
CA HIS A 137 24.36 -2.93 -13.42
C HIS A 137 24.77 -3.71 -12.17
N LYS A 138 25.81 -3.23 -11.48
CA LYS A 138 26.19 -3.76 -10.17
C LYS A 138 25.35 -3.12 -9.08
N VAL A 139 24.85 -3.92 -8.15
CA VAL A 139 24.04 -3.46 -7.03
C VAL A 139 24.69 -3.80 -5.70
N ARG A 140 24.42 -2.98 -4.66
CA ARG A 140 24.89 -3.24 -3.30
C ARG A 140 23.83 -2.86 -2.27
N ARG A 141 23.75 -3.63 -1.19
CA ARG A 141 22.88 -3.28 -0.05
C ARG A 141 23.37 -2.01 0.63
N VAL A 142 22.44 -1.14 0.99
CA VAL A 142 22.73 0.13 1.68
C VAL A 142 22.87 -0.07 3.20
N ASN A 143 22.11 -1.02 3.75
CA ASN A 143 22.06 -1.41 5.16
C ASN A 143 21.92 -0.21 6.12
N ALA A 144 21.06 0.74 5.78
CA ALA A 144 20.78 1.89 6.62
C ALA A 144 19.34 2.36 6.47
N VAL A 145 18.82 2.95 7.53
CA VAL A 145 17.69 3.88 7.47
C VAL A 145 18.29 5.24 7.09
N LEU A 146 17.86 5.76 5.95
CA LEU A 146 18.22 7.09 5.47
C LEU A 146 17.15 8.08 5.89
N GLN A 147 17.54 9.31 6.18
CA GLN A 147 16.64 10.42 6.50
C GLN A 147 16.92 11.58 5.54
N HIS A 148 15.86 12.30 5.18
CA HIS A 148 15.99 13.48 4.32
C HIS A 148 17.00 14.48 4.94
N PRO A 149 17.88 15.10 4.13
CA PRO A 149 18.91 15.98 4.68
C PRO A 149 18.35 17.27 5.30
N ASP A 150 17.31 17.85 4.71
CA ASP A 150 16.67 19.06 5.24
C ASP A 150 15.95 18.81 6.56
N ASP A 151 16.13 19.72 7.53
CA ASP A 151 15.57 19.57 8.87
C ASP A 151 14.02 19.70 8.89
N ASP A 152 13.43 20.46 7.97
CA ASP A 152 11.97 20.59 7.83
C ASP A 152 11.29 19.32 7.26
N LYS A 153 12.09 18.33 6.83
CA LYS A 153 11.65 17.05 6.26
C LYS A 153 12.24 15.86 7.02
N HIS A 154 12.69 16.06 8.26
CA HIS A 154 13.28 15.01 9.09
C HIS A 154 12.37 13.78 9.28
N PHE A 155 11.05 13.96 9.15
CA PHE A 155 10.07 12.89 9.20
C PHE A 155 10.15 11.93 7.99
N MET A 156 10.80 12.27 6.89
CA MET A 156 10.90 11.39 5.73
C MET A 156 12.07 10.42 5.86
N LEU A 157 11.77 9.12 5.91
CA LEU A 157 12.73 8.04 6.09
C LEU A 157 12.70 7.05 4.91
N ALA A 158 13.86 6.61 4.45
CA ALA A 158 13.95 5.62 3.37
C ALA A 158 14.85 4.45 3.76
N ASN A 159 14.34 3.24 3.56
CA ASN A 159 15.15 2.03 3.47
C ASN A 159 15.19 1.63 2.00
N LEU A 160 16.39 1.55 1.43
CA LEU A 160 16.59 1.07 0.06
C LEU A 160 16.99 -0.39 0.10
N ASP A 161 16.39 -1.20 -0.78
CA ASP A 161 16.84 -2.59 -1.00
C ASP A 161 18.30 -2.56 -1.49
N TYR A 162 18.54 -1.86 -2.60
CA TYR A 162 19.87 -1.74 -3.19
C TYR A 162 20.16 -0.35 -3.76
N ALA A 163 21.44 0.02 -3.73
CA ALA A 163 22.00 1.09 -4.54
C ALA A 163 22.65 0.51 -5.78
N VAL A 164 22.31 1.05 -6.95
CA VAL A 164 23.04 0.78 -8.19
C VAL A 164 24.36 1.55 -8.19
N VAL A 165 25.46 0.90 -8.56
CA VAL A 165 26.82 1.45 -8.53
C VAL A 165 27.37 1.56 -9.94
N GLY A 166 28.04 2.68 -10.22
CA GLY A 166 28.74 2.89 -11.49
C GLY A 166 27.85 3.33 -12.65
N SER A 167 26.55 3.56 -12.43
CA SER A 167 25.63 4.12 -13.42
C SER A 167 25.17 5.52 -13.04
N GLY A 168 25.29 6.47 -13.97
CA GLY A 168 24.73 7.82 -13.82
C GLY A 168 23.23 7.86 -14.10
N GLU A 169 22.70 6.87 -14.81
CA GLU A 169 21.32 6.85 -15.31
C GLU A 169 20.30 6.27 -14.34
N VAL A 170 20.76 5.48 -13.37
CA VAL A 170 19.95 4.85 -12.33
C VAL A 170 20.80 4.66 -11.08
N GLN A 171 20.26 4.99 -9.90
CA GLN A 171 21.02 4.92 -8.64
C GLN A 171 20.33 4.09 -7.53
N ILE A 172 19.07 3.71 -7.71
CA ILE A 172 18.28 2.89 -6.77
C ILE A 172 17.73 1.68 -7.52
N LEU A 173 17.70 0.53 -6.84
CA LEU A 173 16.91 -0.61 -7.24
C LEU A 173 15.91 -0.91 -6.11
N GLU A 174 14.63 -0.94 -6.47
CA GLU A 174 13.52 -1.43 -5.65
C GLU A 174 13.07 -2.79 -6.20
N CYS A 175 13.11 -3.82 -5.36
CA CYS A 175 12.71 -5.17 -5.70
C CYS A 175 11.27 -5.43 -5.23
N LYS A 176 10.42 -5.98 -6.09
CA LYS A 176 9.07 -6.39 -5.72
C LYS A 176 8.83 -7.84 -6.06
N THR A 177 8.11 -8.53 -5.19
CA THR A 177 7.56 -9.86 -5.46
C THR A 177 6.06 -9.77 -5.38
N VAL A 178 5.37 -10.24 -6.41
CA VAL A 178 3.93 -10.02 -6.59
C VAL A 178 3.27 -11.39 -6.76
N GLY A 179 2.40 -11.75 -5.82
CA GLY A 179 1.60 -12.97 -5.92
C GLY A 179 0.43 -12.86 -6.90
N GLU A 180 -0.32 -13.95 -7.07
CA GLU A 180 -1.46 -14.05 -7.98
C GLU A 180 -2.49 -12.93 -7.76
N TYR A 181 -2.91 -12.69 -6.52
CA TYR A 181 -3.91 -11.67 -6.21
C TYR A 181 -3.41 -10.25 -6.50
N GLY A 182 -2.11 -9.99 -6.31
CA GLY A 182 -1.50 -8.69 -6.58
C GLY A 182 -1.26 -8.42 -8.07
N SER A 183 -1.12 -9.47 -8.89
CA SER A 183 -0.80 -9.35 -10.32
C SER A 183 -1.80 -8.51 -11.11
N LYS A 184 -3.07 -8.48 -10.68
CA LYS A 184 -4.15 -7.70 -11.30
C LYS A 184 -3.86 -6.20 -11.33
N LEU A 185 -3.16 -5.68 -10.30
CA LEU A 185 -2.78 -4.27 -10.19
C LEU A 185 -1.59 -3.90 -11.10
N TRP A 186 -0.85 -4.90 -11.58
CA TRP A 186 0.34 -4.72 -12.43
C TRP A 186 0.03 -4.86 -13.93
N ARG A 187 -1.24 -5.12 -14.29
CA ARG A 187 -1.67 -5.30 -15.69
C ARG A 187 -1.36 -4.09 -16.56
N ASP A 188 -1.59 -2.90 -16.03
CA ASP A 188 -1.43 -1.64 -16.75
C ASP A 188 -0.10 -0.92 -16.42
N GLY A 189 0.87 -1.65 -15.83
CA GLY A 189 2.17 -1.13 -15.44
C GLY A 189 2.40 -1.10 -13.93
N VAL A 190 3.28 -0.21 -13.48
CA VAL A 190 3.62 -0.13 -12.04
C VAL A 190 2.45 0.47 -11.26
N PRO A 191 1.98 -0.17 -10.18
CA PRO A 191 0.93 0.38 -9.33
C PRO A 191 1.33 1.71 -8.69
N LEU A 192 0.33 2.58 -8.50
CA LEU A 192 0.47 3.91 -7.91
C LEU A 192 1.22 3.93 -6.57
N TYR A 193 0.89 2.99 -5.66
CA TYR A 193 1.51 2.93 -4.34
C TYR A 193 3.01 2.61 -4.40
N VAL A 194 3.45 1.80 -5.38
CA VAL A 194 4.87 1.49 -5.61
C VAL A 194 5.58 2.71 -6.18
N LEU A 195 4.93 3.46 -7.07
CA LEU A 195 5.51 4.69 -7.60
C LEU A 195 5.69 5.77 -6.54
N CYS A 196 4.69 5.93 -5.67
CA CYS A 196 4.78 6.84 -4.55
C CYS A 196 5.98 6.47 -3.65
N GLN A 197 6.15 5.19 -3.34
CA GLN A 197 7.30 4.69 -2.60
C GLN A 197 8.63 5.06 -3.27
N VAL A 198 8.75 4.86 -4.57
CA VAL A 198 10.01 5.14 -5.30
C VAL A 198 10.28 6.64 -5.43
N GLN A 199 9.26 7.47 -5.70
CA GLN A 199 9.42 8.92 -5.70
C GLN A 199 9.80 9.45 -4.32
N HIS A 200 9.24 8.89 -3.24
CA HIS A 200 9.67 9.19 -1.87
C HIS A 200 11.15 8.83 -1.66
N GLN A 201 11.61 7.65 -2.08
CA GLN A 201 13.02 7.27 -1.96
C GLN A 201 13.93 8.23 -2.74
N LEU A 202 13.52 8.66 -3.93
CA LEU A 202 14.25 9.67 -4.71
C LEU A 202 14.27 11.01 -3.95
N ALA A 203 13.16 11.44 -3.36
CA ALA A 203 13.05 12.63 -2.52
C ALA A 203 14.07 12.60 -1.36
N VAL A 204 14.01 11.56 -0.52
CA VAL A 204 14.91 11.39 0.64
C VAL A 204 16.38 11.38 0.25
N THR A 205 16.72 10.72 -0.85
CA THR A 205 18.12 10.45 -1.22
C THR A 205 18.77 11.51 -2.11
N GLY A 206 17.98 12.39 -2.74
CA GLY A 206 18.44 13.30 -3.78
C GLY A 206 18.86 12.61 -5.09
N LYS A 207 18.60 11.31 -5.22
CA LYS A 207 18.90 10.53 -6.43
C LYS A 207 17.92 10.89 -7.56
N GLN A 208 18.34 10.66 -8.79
CA GLN A 208 17.66 11.15 -10.00
C GLN A 208 16.81 10.07 -10.68
N ALA A 209 17.14 8.79 -10.49
CA ALA A 209 16.38 7.69 -11.06
C ALA A 209 16.53 6.40 -10.26
N ALA A 210 15.49 5.58 -10.35
CA ALA A 210 15.38 4.26 -9.75
C ALA A 210 14.90 3.25 -10.79
N HIS A 211 15.30 1.99 -10.65
CA HIS A 211 14.65 0.88 -11.32
C HIS A 211 13.78 0.13 -10.33
N ILE A 212 12.60 -0.29 -10.80
CA ILE A 212 11.75 -1.26 -10.11
C ILE A 212 11.91 -2.57 -10.85
N CYS A 213 12.34 -3.62 -10.14
CA CYS A 213 12.40 -4.97 -10.67
C CYS A 213 11.36 -5.82 -9.95
N ALA A 214 10.31 -6.23 -10.67
CA ALA A 214 9.19 -6.99 -10.14
C ALA A 214 9.19 -8.43 -10.65
N LEU A 215 9.14 -9.40 -9.73
CA LEU A 215 8.86 -10.81 -10.01
C LEU A 215 7.38 -11.08 -9.77
N ILE A 216 6.63 -11.30 -10.85
CA ILE A 216 5.18 -11.49 -10.88
C ILE A 216 4.86 -12.97 -11.00
N CYS A 217 4.04 -13.46 -10.06
CA CYS A 217 3.57 -14.84 -9.97
C CYS A 217 4.70 -15.88 -10.04
N GLY A 218 5.90 -15.52 -9.58
CA GLY A 218 7.07 -16.40 -9.53
C GLY A 218 7.72 -16.77 -10.87
N HIS A 219 7.23 -16.26 -12.01
CA HIS A 219 7.72 -16.67 -13.34
C HIS A 219 7.98 -15.50 -14.30
N GLU A 220 7.30 -14.37 -14.15
CA GLU A 220 7.45 -13.22 -15.04
C GLU A 220 8.23 -12.11 -14.34
N SER A 221 9.35 -11.64 -14.91
CA SER A 221 10.13 -10.53 -14.37
C SER A 221 10.01 -9.29 -15.24
N LYS A 222 9.73 -8.13 -14.64
CA LYS A 222 9.60 -6.84 -15.34
C LYS A 222 10.48 -5.78 -14.70
N ILE A 223 11.16 -4.99 -15.53
CA ILE A 223 11.99 -3.86 -15.09
C ILE A 223 11.39 -2.56 -15.62
N TYR A 224 11.21 -1.60 -14.72
CA TYR A 224 10.68 -0.27 -15.03
C TYR A 224 11.64 0.81 -14.55
N LYS A 225 11.84 1.85 -15.35
CA LYS A 225 12.64 3.02 -14.96
C LYS A 225 11.74 4.14 -14.46
N VAL A 226 11.99 4.59 -13.24
CA VAL A 226 11.33 5.75 -12.64
C VAL A 226 12.33 6.89 -12.55
N THR A 227 12.02 8.01 -13.18
CA THR A 227 12.79 9.24 -13.05
C THR A 227 12.20 10.12 -11.96
N ARG A 228 13.06 10.87 -11.29
CA ARG A 228 12.68 11.85 -10.28
C ARG A 228 11.74 12.89 -10.92
N ASN A 229 10.58 13.08 -10.30
CA ASN A 229 9.61 14.09 -10.71
C ASN A 229 9.37 15.05 -9.55
N GLU A 230 9.92 16.27 -9.64
CA GLU A 230 9.85 17.26 -8.55
C GLU A 230 8.41 17.68 -8.23
N THR A 231 7.53 17.76 -9.23
CA THR A 231 6.12 18.10 -9.03
C THR A 231 5.42 17.03 -8.19
N VAL A 232 5.62 15.76 -8.53
CA VAL A 232 5.07 14.63 -7.77
C VAL A 232 5.66 14.58 -6.37
N ILE A 233 6.98 14.73 -6.25
CA ILE A 233 7.68 14.74 -4.97
C ILE A 233 7.16 15.87 -4.07
N GLN A 234 6.91 17.06 -4.61
CA GLN A 234 6.38 18.17 -3.82
C GLN A 234 4.98 17.87 -3.28
N HIS A 235 4.12 17.22 -4.08
CA HIS A 235 2.81 16.79 -3.59
C HIS A 235 2.93 15.70 -2.51
N ILE A 236 3.82 14.71 -2.70
CA ILE A 236 4.09 13.66 -1.69
C ILE A 236 4.58 14.30 -0.39
N ILE A 237 5.56 15.20 -0.43
CA ILE A 237 6.10 15.89 0.75
C ILE A 237 4.99 16.66 1.48
N ASN A 238 4.10 17.34 0.75
CA ASN A 238 3.02 18.10 1.37
C ASN A 238 1.98 17.20 2.05
N ALA A 239 1.60 16.09 1.40
CA ALA A 239 0.67 15.12 1.97
C ALA A 239 1.28 14.41 3.19
N GLU A 240 2.53 13.97 3.09
CA GLU A 240 3.27 13.37 4.19
C GLU A 240 3.47 14.33 5.36
N ARG A 241 3.75 15.61 5.10
CA ARG A 241 3.84 16.64 6.15
C ARG A 241 2.51 16.79 6.89
N HIS A 242 1.40 16.83 6.16
CA HIS A 242 0.07 16.91 6.77
C HIS A 242 -0.20 15.68 7.65
N PHE A 243 0.08 14.48 7.13
CA PHE A 243 -0.03 13.25 7.91
C PHE A 243 0.89 13.25 9.14
N TRP A 244 2.13 13.71 9.01
CA TRP A 244 3.07 13.76 10.13
C TRP A 244 2.62 14.74 11.22
N GLN A 245 2.03 15.87 10.84
CA GLN A 245 1.41 16.80 11.79
C GLN A 245 0.29 16.12 12.60
N CYS A 246 -0.52 15.26 11.99
CA CYS A 246 -1.51 14.44 12.71
C CYS A 246 -0.85 13.51 13.73
N VAL A 247 0.29 12.92 13.39
CA VAL A 247 1.06 12.07 14.32
C VAL A 247 1.63 12.91 15.48
N GLU A 248 2.27 14.05 15.20
CA GLU A 248 2.90 14.90 16.22
C GLU A 248 1.89 15.59 17.14
N SER A 249 0.74 15.99 16.61
CA SER A 249 -0.35 16.63 17.38
C SER A 249 -1.29 15.64 18.07
N ASP A 250 -1.11 14.34 17.82
CA ASP A 250 -1.99 13.27 18.30
C ASP A 250 -3.47 13.45 17.88
N ILE A 251 -3.69 14.05 16.70
CA ILE A 251 -5.01 14.25 16.10
C ILE A 251 -5.14 13.28 14.91
N PRO A 252 -6.16 12.41 14.88
CA PRO A 252 -6.31 11.44 13.80
C PRO A 252 -6.52 12.13 12.44
N PRO A 253 -5.97 11.57 11.34
CA PRO A 253 -6.26 12.05 9.99
C PRO A 253 -7.71 11.74 9.59
N SER A 254 -8.16 12.32 8.47
CA SER A 254 -9.48 11.99 7.90
C SER A 254 -9.60 10.50 7.61
N VAL A 255 -10.78 9.94 7.89
CA VAL A 255 -11.10 8.54 7.60
C VAL A 255 -11.54 8.36 6.14
N ASP A 256 -11.19 7.23 5.55
CA ASP A 256 -11.66 6.79 4.24
C ASP A 256 -12.67 5.64 4.38
N ALA A 257 -13.22 5.18 3.25
CA ALA A 257 -14.19 4.08 3.21
C ALA A 257 -13.54 2.69 3.13
N SER A 258 -12.23 2.56 3.40
CA SER A 258 -11.54 1.28 3.28
C SER A 258 -11.85 0.35 4.44
N ASP A 259 -11.76 -0.96 4.20
CA ASP A 259 -11.85 -1.98 5.26
C ASP A 259 -10.79 -1.77 6.35
N SER A 260 -9.64 -1.21 5.99
CA SER A 260 -8.58 -0.82 6.93
C SER A 260 -9.07 0.25 7.89
N ALA A 261 -9.69 1.32 7.40
CA ALA A 261 -10.24 2.37 8.26
C ALA A 261 -11.35 1.83 9.18
N ALA A 262 -12.21 0.93 8.68
CA ALA A 262 -13.23 0.29 9.49
C ALA A 262 -12.63 -0.54 10.65
N LYS A 263 -11.58 -1.34 10.38
CA LYS A 263 -10.85 -2.10 11.41
C LYS A 263 -10.14 -1.18 12.41
N ALA A 264 -9.52 -0.12 11.91
CA ALA A 264 -8.84 0.87 12.75
C ALA A 264 -9.82 1.57 13.71
N LEU A 265 -11.00 1.98 13.24
CA LEU A 265 -12.05 2.56 14.09
C LEU A 265 -12.55 1.59 15.17
N GLN A 266 -12.69 0.30 14.85
CA GLN A 266 -13.07 -0.73 15.84
C GLN A 266 -12.01 -0.89 16.93
N GLN A 267 -10.73 -0.81 16.58
CA GLN A 267 -9.65 -0.89 17.58
C GLN A 267 -9.49 0.41 18.38
N LEU A 268 -9.74 1.56 17.76
CA LEU A 268 -9.66 2.86 18.42
C LEU A 268 -10.78 3.05 19.45
N TYR A 269 -11.97 2.51 19.16
CA TYR A 269 -13.14 2.59 20.03
C TYR A 269 -13.78 1.20 20.24
N PRO A 270 -13.10 0.27 20.96
CA PRO A 270 -13.47 -1.14 21.02
C PRO A 270 -14.74 -1.41 21.82
N GLU A 271 -14.95 -0.62 22.88
CA GLU A 271 -16.08 -0.78 23.78
C GLU A 271 -17.08 0.37 23.60
N GLN A 272 -18.34 0.09 23.92
CA GLN A 272 -19.34 1.13 24.13
C GLN A 272 -19.49 1.37 25.62
N ILE A 273 -19.71 2.63 26.02
CA ILE A 273 -20.12 2.95 27.38
C ILE A 273 -21.65 2.91 27.41
N PRO A 274 -22.29 1.97 28.14
CA PRO A 274 -23.75 1.88 28.18
C PRO A 274 -24.39 3.20 28.62
N LEU A 275 -25.49 3.58 27.95
CA LEU A 275 -26.27 4.79 28.23
C LEU A 275 -25.55 6.13 27.99
N LEU A 276 -24.28 6.14 27.58
CA LEU A 276 -23.62 7.36 27.15
C LEU A 276 -24.21 7.82 25.82
N VAL A 277 -24.77 9.03 25.81
CA VAL A 277 -25.26 9.70 24.61
C VAL A 277 -24.37 10.90 24.35
N GLU A 278 -23.71 10.89 23.20
CA GLU A 278 -22.98 12.06 22.70
C GLU A 278 -23.96 12.93 21.91
N ASP A 279 -24.24 14.14 22.40
CA ASP A 279 -25.13 15.09 21.73
C ASP A 279 -24.36 15.93 20.69
N LEU A 280 -24.45 15.52 19.43
CA LEU A 280 -23.83 16.21 18.30
C LEU A 280 -24.77 17.24 17.65
N SER A 281 -25.93 17.56 18.25
CA SER A 281 -26.93 18.46 17.65
C SER A 281 -26.40 19.87 17.36
N GLN A 282 -25.44 20.36 18.16
CA GLN A 282 -24.80 21.67 17.97
C GLN A 282 -23.52 21.61 17.14
N ASN A 283 -23.10 20.42 16.68
CA ASN A 283 -21.90 20.27 15.85
C ASN A 283 -22.28 20.34 14.37
N GLU A 284 -22.03 21.49 13.74
CA GLU A 284 -22.39 21.74 12.33
C GLU A 284 -21.82 20.69 11.37
N GLN A 285 -20.54 20.31 11.57
CA GLN A 285 -19.87 19.31 10.73
C GLN A 285 -20.50 17.93 10.88
N ALA A 286 -20.84 17.51 12.11
CA ALA A 286 -21.48 16.23 12.36
C ALA A 286 -22.88 16.17 11.73
N ASN A 287 -23.67 17.25 11.86
CA ASN A 287 -24.99 17.34 11.23
C ASN A 287 -24.90 17.33 9.70
N TYR A 288 -23.92 18.04 9.12
CA TYR A 288 -23.65 17.98 7.68
C TYR A 288 -23.36 16.54 7.22
N LEU A 289 -22.45 15.84 7.91
CA LEU A 289 -22.12 14.44 7.60
C LEU A 289 -23.32 13.51 7.76
N PHE A 290 -24.15 13.70 8.79
CA PHE A 290 -25.35 12.90 9.00
C PHE A 290 -26.38 13.09 7.88
N ASN A 291 -26.63 14.33 7.45
CA ASN A 291 -27.54 14.61 6.35
C ASN A 291 -27.05 14.01 5.03
N GLN A 292 -25.74 14.11 4.73
CA GLN A 292 -25.14 13.46 3.57
C GLN A 292 -25.26 11.94 3.63
N LEU A 293 -25.05 11.34 4.80
CA LEU A 293 -25.23 9.90 5.02
C LEU A 293 -26.67 9.45 4.76
N LEU A 294 -27.68 10.22 5.18
CA LEU A 294 -29.08 9.93 4.90
C LEU A 294 -29.40 10.01 3.40
N GLU A 295 -28.89 11.03 2.71
CA GLU A 295 -29.06 11.21 1.27
C GLU A 295 -28.46 10.03 0.48
N GLU A 296 -27.22 9.66 0.79
CA GLU A 296 -26.54 8.53 0.13
C GLU A 296 -27.21 7.20 0.42
N ARG A 297 -27.70 6.99 1.66
CA ARG A 297 -28.50 5.81 2.00
C ARG A 297 -29.73 5.70 1.10
N HIS A 298 -30.45 6.81 0.89
CA HIS A 298 -31.63 6.82 0.04
C HIS A 298 -31.29 6.48 -1.42
N LYS A 299 -30.19 7.03 -1.95
CA LYS A 299 -29.69 6.70 -3.30
C LYS A 299 -29.34 5.21 -3.43
N VAL A 300 -28.67 4.64 -2.43
CA VAL A 300 -28.33 3.20 -2.40
C VAL A 300 -29.60 2.36 -2.43
N GLU A 301 -30.61 2.69 -1.62
CA GLU A 301 -31.89 1.99 -1.60
C GLU A 301 -32.61 2.06 -2.97
N GLN A 302 -32.67 3.25 -3.59
CA GLN A 302 -33.26 3.42 -4.93
C GLN A 302 -32.51 2.63 -6.01
N HIS A 303 -31.18 2.73 -6.04
CA HIS A 303 -30.37 2.01 -7.02
C HIS A 303 -30.45 0.49 -6.83
N GLN A 304 -30.54 0.02 -5.59
CA GLN A 304 -30.73 -1.40 -5.29
C GLN A 304 -32.09 -1.89 -5.79
N GLN A 305 -33.17 -1.13 -5.55
CA GLN A 305 -34.50 -1.48 -6.06
C GLN A 305 -34.52 -1.56 -7.58
N TYR A 306 -33.93 -0.59 -8.27
CA TYR A 306 -33.86 -0.59 -9.74
C TYR A 306 -32.99 -1.73 -10.27
N PHE A 307 -31.85 -2.03 -9.62
CA PHE A 307 -31.02 -3.18 -9.97
C PHE A 307 -31.80 -4.50 -9.84
N ASP A 308 -32.56 -4.67 -8.75
CA ASP A 308 -33.36 -5.87 -8.52
C ASP A 308 -34.54 -5.96 -9.51
N GLU A 309 -35.17 -4.84 -9.88
CA GLU A 309 -36.18 -4.79 -10.93
C GLU A 309 -35.62 -5.31 -12.27
N LEU A 310 -34.48 -4.78 -12.72
CA LEU A 310 -33.82 -5.22 -13.95
C LEU A 310 -33.41 -6.70 -13.88
N LYS A 311 -32.88 -7.14 -12.75
CA LYS A 311 -32.53 -8.54 -12.50
C LYS A 311 -33.76 -9.45 -12.62
N HIS A 312 -34.90 -9.08 -12.02
CA HIS A 312 -36.14 -9.85 -12.13
C HIS A 312 -36.67 -9.89 -13.56
N GLN A 313 -36.65 -8.77 -14.29
CA GLN A 313 -37.04 -8.73 -15.71
C GLN A 313 -36.17 -9.69 -16.56
N LEU A 314 -34.85 -9.74 -16.31
CA LEU A 314 -33.97 -10.70 -16.99
C LEU A 314 -34.28 -12.15 -16.59
N GLN A 315 -34.55 -12.43 -15.31
CA GLN A 315 -34.95 -13.77 -14.86
C GLN A 315 -36.26 -14.23 -15.52
N MET A 316 -37.22 -13.32 -15.71
CA MET A 316 -38.45 -13.61 -16.46
C MET A 316 -38.18 -13.98 -17.93
N LEU A 317 -37.19 -13.35 -18.57
CA LEU A 317 -36.76 -13.70 -19.93
C LEU A 317 -36.01 -15.04 -19.97
N MET A 318 -35.21 -15.35 -18.94
CA MET A 318 -34.46 -16.61 -18.82
C MET A 318 -35.38 -17.82 -18.62
N LYS A 319 -36.47 -17.67 -17.86
CA LYS A 319 -37.38 -18.77 -17.51
C LYS A 319 -36.61 -19.95 -16.89
N GLU A 320 -36.69 -21.15 -17.48
CA GLU A 320 -36.02 -22.36 -17.02
C GLU A 320 -34.53 -22.42 -17.44
N ALA A 321 -34.06 -21.48 -18.25
CA ALA A 321 -32.68 -21.48 -18.73
C ALA A 321 -31.70 -21.13 -17.61
N GLU A 322 -30.72 -22.00 -17.40
CA GLU A 322 -29.66 -21.81 -16.42
C GLU A 322 -28.72 -20.64 -16.77
N ARG A 323 -28.59 -20.32 -18.06
CA ARG A 323 -27.63 -19.32 -18.58
C ARG A 323 -28.26 -18.53 -19.72
N ALA A 324 -28.03 -17.22 -19.71
CA ALA A 324 -28.34 -16.32 -20.82
C ALA A 324 -27.08 -15.60 -21.29
N VAL A 325 -26.98 -15.36 -22.61
CA VAL A 325 -25.86 -14.70 -23.27
C VAL A 325 -26.39 -13.45 -23.98
N PHE A 326 -25.63 -12.36 -23.87
CA PHE A 326 -25.92 -11.05 -24.44
C PHE A 326 -24.68 -10.55 -25.20
N ILE A 327 -24.83 -9.46 -25.96
CA ILE A 327 -23.72 -8.84 -26.71
C ILE A 327 -22.54 -8.48 -25.77
N GLY A 328 -22.83 -8.00 -24.56
CA GLY A 328 -21.82 -7.54 -23.60
C GLY A 328 -21.41 -8.55 -22.52
N GLY A 329 -21.94 -9.78 -22.53
CA GLY A 329 -21.62 -10.76 -21.49
C GLY A 329 -22.66 -11.85 -21.29
N SER A 330 -22.70 -12.42 -20.10
CA SER A 330 -23.60 -13.53 -19.77
C SER A 330 -23.95 -13.55 -18.29
N VAL A 331 -25.11 -14.10 -17.95
CA VAL A 331 -25.52 -14.37 -16.56
C VAL A 331 -25.89 -15.84 -16.38
N THR A 332 -25.80 -16.33 -15.14
CA THR A 332 -26.28 -17.66 -14.75
C THR A 332 -27.25 -17.56 -13.58
N TRP A 333 -28.33 -18.34 -13.64
CA TRP A 333 -29.31 -18.45 -12.56
C TRP A 333 -29.57 -19.94 -12.30
N LYS A 334 -28.91 -20.47 -11.26
CA LYS A 334 -28.92 -21.90 -10.89
C LYS A 334 -29.65 -22.08 -9.57
N LYS A 335 -30.43 -23.17 -9.45
CA LYS A 335 -30.86 -23.66 -8.14
C LYS A 335 -29.61 -24.18 -7.40
N SER A 336 -29.38 -23.70 -6.18
CA SER A 336 -28.35 -24.28 -5.31
C SER A 336 -28.76 -25.70 -4.90
N GLN A 337 -27.80 -26.58 -4.63
CA GLN A 337 -28.09 -27.91 -4.10
C GLN A 337 -28.82 -27.80 -2.76
N ASP A 338 -29.79 -28.68 -2.54
CA ASP A 338 -30.50 -28.75 -1.26
C ASP A 338 -29.48 -29.14 -0.18
N SER A 339 -29.44 -28.35 0.90
CA SER A 339 -28.51 -28.57 2.02
C SER A 339 -29.29 -28.87 3.30
N ILE A 340 -28.79 -29.84 4.06
CA ILE A 340 -29.30 -30.15 5.40
C ILE A 340 -28.42 -29.38 6.38
N SER A 341 -29.03 -28.52 7.20
CA SER A 341 -28.35 -27.81 8.28
C SER A 341 -28.83 -28.30 9.63
N LEU A 342 -27.94 -28.28 10.62
CA LEU A 342 -28.27 -28.63 11.99
C LEU A 342 -29.12 -27.51 12.61
N ASP A 343 -30.31 -27.83 13.10
CA ASP A 343 -31.08 -26.91 13.93
C ASP A 343 -30.46 -26.85 15.33
N SER A 344 -29.46 -25.99 15.48
CA SER A 344 -28.73 -25.82 16.73
C SER A 344 -29.64 -25.36 17.88
N LYS A 345 -30.73 -24.63 17.60
CA LYS A 345 -31.65 -24.17 18.66
C LYS A 345 -32.43 -25.35 19.23
N SER A 346 -33.00 -26.17 18.37
CA SER A 346 -33.73 -27.37 18.80
C SER A 346 -32.81 -28.39 19.46
N LEU A 347 -31.60 -28.59 18.91
CA LEU A 347 -30.60 -29.46 19.52
C LEU A 347 -30.22 -28.99 20.92
N LEU A 348 -29.85 -27.71 21.11
CA LEU A 348 -29.46 -27.17 22.41
C LEU A 348 -30.61 -27.13 23.42
N LYS A 349 -31.87 -27.11 22.96
CA LYS A 349 -33.04 -27.24 23.83
C LYS A 349 -33.15 -28.66 24.42
N GLN A 350 -32.79 -29.68 23.65
CA GLN A 350 -32.81 -31.09 24.08
C GLN A 350 -31.51 -31.51 24.79
N HIS A 351 -30.39 -30.94 24.36
CA HIS A 351 -29.02 -31.26 24.79
C HIS A 351 -28.24 -29.99 25.14
N PRO A 352 -28.58 -29.30 26.26
CA PRO A 352 -27.90 -28.07 26.67
C PRO A 352 -26.41 -28.28 27.00
N GLU A 353 -26.00 -29.49 27.36
CA GLU A 353 -24.62 -29.88 27.67
C GLU A 353 -23.64 -29.60 26.52
N TYR A 354 -24.11 -29.63 25.26
CA TYR A 354 -23.23 -29.39 24.12
C TYR A 354 -22.72 -27.95 24.02
N LEU A 355 -23.42 -26.98 24.61
CA LEU A 355 -22.89 -25.62 24.69
C LEU A 355 -21.65 -25.54 25.58
N GLN A 356 -21.58 -26.36 26.62
CA GLN A 356 -20.43 -26.42 27.53
C GLN A 356 -19.30 -27.28 26.97
N GLN A 357 -19.63 -28.35 26.24
CA GLN A 357 -18.63 -29.24 25.63
C GLN A 357 -17.97 -28.63 24.39
N PHE A 358 -18.72 -27.82 23.62
CA PHE A 358 -18.26 -27.24 22.37
C PHE A 358 -18.51 -25.72 22.30
N PRO A 359 -17.99 -24.93 23.25
CA PRO A 359 -18.22 -23.50 23.25
C PRO A 359 -17.46 -22.86 22.08
N GLN A 360 -18.19 -22.11 21.25
CA GLN A 360 -17.59 -21.22 20.27
C GLN A 360 -17.86 -19.76 20.68
N THR A 361 -16.85 -19.13 21.25
CA THR A 361 -16.92 -17.70 21.58
C THR A 361 -16.73 -16.88 20.31
N LYS A 362 -17.71 -16.04 19.99
CA LYS A 362 -17.58 -15.02 18.94
C LYS A 362 -17.51 -13.66 19.62
N ALA A 363 -16.43 -12.93 19.41
CA ALA A 363 -16.34 -11.55 19.87
C ALA A 363 -17.44 -10.71 19.22
N GLY A 364 -18.14 -9.91 20.03
CA GLY A 364 -19.09 -8.94 19.52
C GLY A 364 -18.36 -7.80 18.79
N THR A 365 -19.04 -7.17 17.84
CA THR A 365 -18.56 -5.94 17.19
C THR A 365 -19.59 -4.83 17.40
N ARG A 366 -19.10 -3.58 17.52
CA ARG A 366 -19.99 -2.41 17.53
C ARG A 366 -20.69 -2.31 16.18
N ARG A 367 -22.00 -2.12 16.21
CA ARG A 367 -22.82 -1.98 15.00
C ARG A 367 -23.20 -0.53 14.82
N PHE A 368 -23.08 -0.05 13.60
CA PHE A 368 -23.55 1.26 13.21
C PHE A 368 -24.95 1.12 12.61
N GLN A 369 -25.95 1.75 13.24
CA GLN A 369 -27.34 1.75 12.81
C GLN A 369 -27.83 3.19 12.70
N ILE A 370 -28.65 3.46 11.69
CA ILE A 370 -29.11 4.81 11.36
C ILE A 370 -30.62 4.89 11.61
N TYR A 371 -31.03 5.90 12.39
CA TYR A 371 -32.41 6.20 12.74
C TYR A 371 -32.73 7.67 12.34
N PRO A 372 -33.40 7.92 11.21
CA PRO A 372 -33.58 9.27 10.67
C PRO A 372 -34.41 10.23 11.54
N ASN A 373 -35.19 9.73 12.49
CA ASN A 373 -36.14 10.51 13.32
C ASN A 373 -35.93 10.32 14.83
N GLY A 374 -34.72 9.93 15.25
CA GLY A 374 -34.45 9.53 16.63
C GLY A 374 -34.84 8.07 16.90
N GLY A 375 -34.13 7.43 17.84
CA GLY A 375 -34.32 6.04 18.27
C GLY A 375 -34.75 5.96 19.72
#